data_AF-A0A9E3T7K3-F1
#
_entry.id   AF-A0A9E3T7K3-F1
#
_cell.length_a   1.000
_cell.length_b   1.000
_cell.length_c   1.000
_cell.angle_alpha   90.00
_cell.angle_beta   90.00
_cell.angle_gamma   90.00
#
_symmetry.space_group_name_H-M   'P 1'
#
loop_
_entity.id
_entity.type
_entity.pdbx_description
1 polymer ?
#
loop_
_entity_poly.entity_id
_entity_poly.type
_entity_poly.pdbx_seq_one_letter_code
_entity_poly.pdbx_strand_id
1 'polypeptide(L)'
;MKVIRFLSLALVFAAGCSVFPGLRVLTGEDAANSANAQIAQMSELVMADKSGSTDPSLMAAADRIEAASPFVDIIEIRKDEPTDTFIVNLLFQPPSDAGTQSQAGLLSLYTAIQRAMELTWQGTLRESEGTSALQVNFIVPQDVPTLDSGTSYIGVITLNSQIERSDAIQYLAGPHNLNDFLDLIVNGTLSYESPQGGTLYEGKPNHPLFMLSNASPSSDSSSSSSS
;
A
#
# COMPACT_ATOMS: atom_id res chain seq x y z
N MET A 1 -29.96 10.41 -53.70
CA MET A 1 -28.85 10.78 -52.77
C MET A 1 -29.43 11.43 -51.53
N LYS A 2 -29.67 10.70 -50.41
CA LYS A 2 -29.98 11.28 -49.07
C LYS A 2 -30.21 10.27 -47.92
N VAL A 3 -29.69 9.04 -47.98
CA VAL A 3 -29.93 8.03 -46.90
C VAL A 3 -28.64 7.42 -46.33
N ILE A 4 -27.47 7.64 -46.94
CA ILE A 4 -26.21 6.99 -46.56
C ILE A 4 -25.30 7.97 -45.79
N ARG A 5 -25.83 8.68 -44.80
CA ARG A 5 -25.02 9.52 -43.89
C ARG A 5 -25.36 9.38 -42.41
N PHE A 6 -26.32 8.54 -42.03
CA PHE A 6 -26.71 8.32 -40.63
C PHE A 6 -26.21 7.00 -40.04
N LEU A 7 -25.56 6.13 -40.82
CA LEU A 7 -25.14 4.81 -40.35
C LEU A 7 -23.75 4.79 -39.66
N SER A 8 -22.94 5.83 -39.85
CA SER A 8 -21.59 5.91 -39.28
C SER A 8 -21.53 6.45 -37.85
N LEU A 9 -22.63 7.01 -37.32
CA LEU A 9 -22.67 7.56 -35.95
C LEU A 9 -23.20 6.57 -34.90
N ALA A 10 -23.85 5.47 -35.31
CA ALA A 10 -24.40 4.47 -34.40
C ALA A 10 -23.41 3.33 -34.06
N LEU A 11 -22.28 3.21 -34.76
CA LEU A 11 -21.30 2.14 -34.52
C LEU A 11 -20.24 2.48 -33.45
N VAL A 12 -20.17 3.74 -32.99
CA VAL A 12 -19.19 4.16 -31.97
C VAL A 12 -19.68 3.86 -30.55
N PHE A 13 -20.98 3.59 -30.34
CA PHE A 13 -21.53 3.32 -29.01
C PHE A 13 -21.44 1.86 -28.54
N ALA A 14 -21.05 0.91 -29.41
CA ALA A 14 -20.98 -0.51 -29.06
C ALA A 14 -19.56 -1.03 -28.75
N ALA A 15 -18.53 -0.17 -28.81
CA ALA A 15 -17.13 -0.58 -28.68
C ALA A 15 -16.31 0.21 -27.64
N GLY A 16 -16.95 0.76 -26.59
CA GLY A 16 -16.31 1.79 -25.74
C GLY A 16 -16.23 1.58 -24.22
N CYS A 17 -16.74 0.50 -23.61
CA CYS A 17 -16.81 0.39 -22.13
C CYS A 17 -15.76 -0.52 -21.47
N SER A 18 -14.73 -0.96 -22.20
CA SER A 18 -13.64 -1.78 -21.66
C SER A 18 -12.28 -1.06 -21.55
N VAL A 19 -12.22 0.24 -21.84
CA VAL A 19 -10.94 0.96 -22.03
C VAL A 19 -10.56 1.89 -20.86
N PHE A 20 -11.30 1.85 -19.74
CA PHE A 20 -10.87 2.53 -18.50
C PHE A 20 -10.74 1.55 -17.34
N PRO A 21 -9.62 0.81 -17.24
CA PRO A 21 -9.28 0.02 -16.06
C PRO A 21 -9.30 0.87 -14.78
N GLY A 22 -8.92 2.15 -14.87
CA GLY A 22 -8.91 3.09 -13.75
C GLY A 22 -10.28 3.38 -13.13
N LEU A 23 -11.39 3.20 -13.87
CA LEU A 23 -12.75 3.46 -13.34
C LEU A 23 -13.34 2.26 -12.61
N ARG A 24 -12.90 1.03 -12.94
CA ARG A 24 -13.30 -0.20 -12.24
C ARG A 24 -12.60 -0.34 -10.87
N VAL A 25 -11.40 0.23 -10.77
CA VAL A 25 -10.68 0.40 -9.50
C VAL A 25 -11.45 1.37 -8.56
N LEU A 26 -12.16 2.36 -9.10
CA LEU A 26 -12.99 3.28 -8.31
C LEU A 26 -14.31 2.67 -7.83
N THR A 27 -14.73 1.51 -8.36
CA THR A 27 -15.98 0.82 -7.97
C THR A 27 -15.77 -0.39 -7.06
N GLY A 28 -14.53 -0.81 -6.83
CA GLY A 28 -14.19 -1.85 -5.83
C GLY A 28 -14.60 -3.28 -6.19
N GLU A 29 -14.87 -3.59 -7.46
CA GLU A 29 -15.47 -4.88 -7.87
C GLU A 29 -14.47 -6.06 -7.99
N ASP A 30 -13.16 -5.83 -8.12
CA ASP A 30 -12.21 -6.89 -8.56
C ASP A 30 -11.23 -7.42 -7.48
N ALA A 31 -11.30 -6.97 -6.22
CA ALA A 31 -10.25 -7.25 -5.22
C ALA A 31 -10.24 -8.70 -4.63
N ALA A 32 -11.32 -9.46 -4.70
CA ALA A 32 -11.50 -10.64 -3.83
C ALA A 32 -10.94 -11.98 -4.37
N ASN A 33 -10.72 -12.13 -5.68
CA ASN A 33 -10.52 -13.46 -6.27
C ASN A 33 -9.05 -13.87 -6.52
N SER A 34 -8.10 -12.93 -6.50
CA SER A 34 -6.71 -13.14 -6.88
C SER A 34 -5.79 -13.49 -5.70
N ALA A 35 -6.00 -12.86 -4.54
CA ALA A 35 -5.20 -13.11 -3.34
C ALA A 35 -5.26 -14.58 -2.86
N ASN A 36 -6.41 -15.25 -2.99
CA ASN A 36 -6.61 -16.62 -2.52
C ASN A 36 -5.76 -17.67 -3.24
N ALA A 37 -5.40 -17.44 -4.51
CA ALA A 37 -4.60 -18.39 -5.29
C ALA A 37 -3.11 -18.36 -4.91
N GLN A 38 -2.61 -17.20 -4.48
CA GLN A 38 -1.20 -17.01 -4.11
C GLN A 38 -0.91 -17.54 -2.70
N ILE A 39 -1.87 -17.38 -1.77
CA ILE A 39 -1.80 -17.89 -0.39
C ILE A 39 -1.63 -19.42 -0.35
N ALA A 40 -2.30 -20.17 -1.24
CA ALA A 40 -2.22 -21.62 -1.29
C ALA A 40 -0.83 -22.16 -1.71
N GLN A 41 0.01 -21.34 -2.35
CA GLN A 41 1.36 -21.74 -2.78
C GLN A 41 2.44 -21.44 -1.74
N MET A 42 2.16 -20.66 -0.69
CA MET A 42 3.16 -20.16 0.26
C MET A 42 3.20 -20.90 1.61
N SER A 43 2.81 -22.18 1.67
CA SER A 43 2.69 -22.98 2.91
C SER A 43 4.01 -23.32 3.65
N GLU A 44 5.07 -22.53 3.48
CA GLU A 44 6.33 -22.65 4.21
C GLU A 44 6.71 -21.27 4.80
N LEU A 45 5.92 -20.80 5.77
CA LEU A 45 6.18 -19.56 6.49
C LEU A 45 7.29 -19.79 7.52
N VAL A 46 8.44 -19.16 7.29
CA VAL A 46 9.61 -19.20 8.18
C VAL A 46 9.45 -18.17 9.30
N MET A 47 9.64 -18.60 10.55
CA MET A 47 9.67 -17.73 11.73
C MET A 47 10.87 -16.79 11.67
N ALA A 48 10.64 -15.48 11.78
CA ALA A 48 11.66 -14.46 11.57
C ALA A 48 12.77 -14.47 12.61
N ASP A 49 13.99 -14.37 12.08
CA ASP A 49 15.14 -13.93 12.83
C ASP A 49 15.18 -12.40 12.85
N LYS A 50 15.01 -11.80 14.04
CA LYS A 50 15.17 -10.35 14.27
C LYS A 50 16.64 -9.93 14.50
N SER A 51 17.61 -10.83 14.27
CA SER A 51 19.03 -10.57 14.55
C SER A 51 19.76 -9.76 13.47
N GLY A 52 19.11 -9.39 12.38
CA GLY A 52 19.68 -8.54 11.34
C GLY A 52 19.92 -7.12 11.85
N SER A 53 21.20 -6.75 12.02
CA SER A 53 21.75 -5.41 12.24
C SER A 53 20.92 -4.31 11.56
N THR A 54 19.85 -3.84 12.22
CA THR A 54 19.04 -2.74 11.72
C THR A 54 19.83 -1.46 11.97
N ASP A 55 20.17 -0.75 10.90
CA ASP A 55 20.91 0.51 11.00
C ASP A 55 20.12 1.48 11.90
N PRO A 56 20.69 1.96 13.02
CA PRO A 56 20.01 2.87 13.95
C PRO A 56 19.49 4.14 13.27
N SER A 57 20.11 4.58 12.17
CA SER A 57 19.65 5.73 11.39
C SER A 57 18.32 5.47 10.67
N LEU A 58 18.08 4.24 10.20
CA LEU A 58 16.83 3.83 9.57
C LEU A 58 15.70 3.73 10.61
N MET A 59 15.99 3.20 11.80
CA MET A 59 15.01 3.21 12.90
C MET A 59 14.63 4.63 13.29
N ALA A 60 15.61 5.52 13.43
CA ALA A 60 15.34 6.92 13.74
C ALA A 60 14.56 7.63 12.61
N ALA A 61 14.69 7.19 11.35
CA ALA A 61 13.88 7.71 10.25
C ALA A 61 12.42 7.25 10.35
N ALA A 62 12.20 5.97 10.63
CA ALA A 62 10.88 5.41 10.88
C ALA A 62 10.16 6.15 12.02
N ASP A 63 10.80 6.28 13.19
CA ASP A 63 10.25 6.98 14.36
C ASP A 63 9.82 8.42 14.05
N ARG A 64 10.60 9.14 13.23
CA ARG A 64 10.28 10.52 12.83
C ARG A 64 9.03 10.58 11.95
N ILE A 65 8.86 9.62 11.04
CA ILE A 65 7.73 9.56 10.12
C ILE A 65 6.45 9.23 10.89
N GLU A 66 6.51 8.21 11.75
CA GLU A 66 5.39 7.77 12.59
C GLU A 66 4.97 8.85 13.59
N ALA A 67 5.93 9.54 14.21
CA ALA A 67 5.62 10.66 15.10
C ALA A 67 4.94 11.84 14.37
N ALA A 68 5.12 11.96 13.05
CA ALA A 68 4.57 13.03 12.24
C ALA A 68 3.20 12.70 11.61
N SER A 69 2.78 11.43 11.60
CA SER A 69 1.51 11.01 11.02
C SER A 69 0.86 9.87 11.82
N PRO A 70 -0.39 10.04 12.29
CA PRO A 70 -1.12 8.96 12.95
C PRO A 70 -1.63 7.88 11.98
N PHE A 71 -1.42 8.06 10.67
CA PHE A 71 -1.96 7.18 9.62
C PHE A 71 -0.90 6.23 9.04
N VAL A 72 0.34 6.32 9.51
CA VAL A 72 1.50 5.60 8.96
C VAL A 72 2.21 4.87 10.08
N ASP A 73 2.48 3.58 9.86
CA ASP A 73 3.32 2.74 10.70
C ASP A 73 4.35 2.06 9.78
N ILE A 74 5.64 2.22 10.07
CA ILE A 74 6.72 1.80 9.18
C ILE A 74 7.11 0.37 9.49
N ILE A 75 6.90 -0.52 8.52
CA ILE A 75 7.20 -1.95 8.67
C ILE A 75 8.66 -2.24 8.35
N GLU A 76 9.18 -1.61 7.30
CA GLU A 76 10.53 -1.85 6.81
C GLU A 76 11.05 -0.64 6.04
N ILE A 77 12.31 -0.28 6.30
CA ILE A 77 13.09 0.63 5.46
C ILE A 77 14.35 -0.10 5.05
N ARG A 78 14.66 -0.11 3.75
CA ARG A 78 15.87 -0.75 3.23
C ARG A 78 16.38 -0.08 1.96
N LYS A 79 17.66 -0.31 1.68
CA LYS A 79 18.25 -0.01 0.38
C LYS A 79 18.32 -1.30 -0.45
N ASP A 80 17.87 -1.22 -1.70
CA ASP A 80 17.94 -2.29 -2.68
C ASP A 80 19.10 -2.02 -3.65
N GLU A 81 20.27 -2.57 -3.34
CA GLU A 81 21.50 -2.32 -4.11
C GLU A 81 21.38 -2.71 -5.61
N PRO A 82 20.74 -3.84 -5.99
CA PRO A 82 20.59 -4.21 -7.40
C PRO A 82 19.80 -3.21 -8.27
N THR A 83 18.81 -2.54 -7.68
CA THR A 83 17.97 -1.56 -8.40
C THR A 83 18.27 -0.12 -8.01
N ASP A 84 19.28 0.08 -7.15
CA ASP A 84 19.66 1.36 -6.57
C ASP A 84 18.45 2.15 -6.02
N THR A 85 17.54 1.45 -5.36
CA THR A 85 16.26 1.99 -4.88
C THR A 85 16.21 1.98 -3.36
N PHE A 86 15.77 3.09 -2.77
CA PHE A 86 15.45 3.15 -1.35
C PHE A 86 13.98 2.81 -1.16
N ILE A 87 13.69 1.72 -0.45
CA ILE A 87 12.36 1.15 -0.32
C ILE A 87 11.84 1.33 1.10
N VAL A 88 10.64 1.91 1.20
CA VAL A 88 9.88 2.03 2.45
C VAL A 88 8.58 1.25 2.32
N ASN A 89 8.36 0.33 3.24
CA ASN A 89 7.10 -0.40 3.37
C ASN A 89 6.38 0.10 4.61
N LEU A 90 5.15 0.56 4.45
CA LEU A 90 4.36 1.14 5.53
C LEU A 90 2.96 0.53 5.60
N LEU A 91 2.44 0.35 6.79
CA LEU A 91 1.01 0.19 7.03
C LEU A 91 0.35 1.55 6.91
N PHE A 92 -0.69 1.62 6.08
CA PHE A 92 -1.47 2.84 5.93
C PHE A 92 -2.86 2.66 6.52
N GLN A 93 -3.17 3.47 7.53
CA GLN A 93 -4.50 3.55 8.12
C GLN A 93 -5.19 4.81 7.60
N PRO A 94 -6.11 4.70 6.62
CA PRO A 94 -6.77 5.88 6.09
C PRO A 94 -7.64 6.57 7.15
N PRO A 95 -7.89 7.89 7.03
CA PRO A 95 -8.85 8.60 7.87
C PRO A 95 -10.22 7.91 7.91
N SER A 96 -10.93 8.00 9.04
CA SER A 96 -12.20 7.29 9.23
C SER A 96 -13.30 7.69 8.24
N ASP A 97 -13.22 8.89 7.65
CA ASP A 97 -14.15 9.42 6.66
C ASP A 97 -13.78 9.06 5.21
N ALA A 98 -12.58 8.53 4.98
CA ALA A 98 -12.06 8.13 3.66
C ALA A 98 -12.86 7.02 2.99
N GLY A 99 -13.57 6.20 3.76
CA GLY A 99 -14.43 5.12 3.25
C GLY A 99 -15.81 5.59 2.75
N THR A 100 -16.14 6.87 2.89
CA THR A 100 -17.39 7.41 2.36
C THR A 100 -17.24 7.67 0.86
N GLN A 101 -18.19 7.21 0.03
CA GLN A 101 -18.27 7.57 -1.40
C GLN A 101 -18.68 9.05 -1.61
N SER A 102 -18.33 9.92 -0.67
CA SER A 102 -18.55 11.35 -0.74
C SER A 102 -17.32 12.03 -1.33
N GLN A 103 -17.52 13.18 -1.98
CA GLN A 103 -16.42 14.00 -2.48
C GLN A 103 -15.44 14.40 -1.35
N ALA A 104 -15.97 14.69 -0.16
CA ALA A 104 -15.17 15.04 1.00
C ALA A 104 -14.31 13.86 1.49
N GLY A 105 -14.86 12.65 1.52
CA GLY A 105 -14.13 11.43 1.91
C GLY A 105 -13.00 11.11 0.94
N LEU A 106 -13.25 11.21 -0.37
CA LEU A 106 -12.21 11.04 -1.39
C LEU A 106 -11.09 12.07 -1.24
N LEU A 107 -11.44 13.34 -1.02
CA LEU A 107 -10.45 14.39 -0.80
C LEU A 107 -9.60 14.11 0.45
N SER A 108 -10.24 13.72 1.56
CA SER A 108 -9.58 13.32 2.81
C SER A 108 -8.58 12.18 2.58
N LEU A 109 -8.99 11.15 1.84
CA LEU A 109 -8.13 10.02 1.48
C LEU A 109 -6.89 10.46 0.70
N TYR A 110 -7.06 11.21 -0.39
CA TYR A 110 -5.94 11.61 -1.24
C TYR A 110 -5.00 12.57 -0.54
N THR A 111 -5.51 13.49 0.29
CA THR A 111 -4.67 14.34 1.14
C THR A 111 -3.88 13.52 2.15
N ALA A 112 -4.46 12.47 2.74
CA ALA A 112 -3.74 11.59 3.66
C ALA A 112 -2.65 10.78 2.95
N ILE A 113 -2.92 10.28 1.75
CA ILE A 113 -1.95 9.56 0.91
C ILE A 113 -0.79 10.47 0.51
N GLN A 114 -1.09 11.68 -0.01
CA GLN A 114 -0.09 12.71 -0.30
C GLN A 114 0.79 12.95 0.92
N ARG A 115 0.16 13.22 2.08
CA ARG A 115 0.88 13.57 3.29
C ARG A 115 1.77 12.43 3.79
N ALA A 116 1.29 11.19 3.69
CA ALA A 116 2.06 10.00 4.04
C ALA A 116 3.33 9.87 3.17
N MET A 117 3.20 10.07 1.85
CA MET A 117 4.35 10.03 0.94
C MET A 117 5.34 11.16 1.21
N GLU A 118 4.86 12.40 1.35
CA GLU A 118 5.72 13.56 1.65
C GLU A 118 6.52 13.37 2.93
N LEU A 119 5.86 12.94 4.00
CA LEU A 119 6.51 12.67 5.27
C LEU A 119 7.53 11.55 5.15
N THR A 120 7.20 10.51 4.39
CA THR A 120 8.11 9.40 4.13
C THR A 120 9.36 9.90 3.40
N TRP A 121 9.20 10.60 2.28
CA TRP A 121 10.33 11.15 1.53
C TRP A 121 11.18 12.07 2.40
N GLN A 122 10.55 13.04 3.08
CA GLN A 122 11.23 13.98 3.97
C GLN A 122 11.98 13.26 5.10
N GLY A 123 11.36 12.25 5.70
CA GLY A 123 11.91 11.47 6.81
C GLY A 123 13.13 10.64 6.43
N THR A 124 13.22 10.21 5.16
CA THR A 124 14.27 9.32 4.64
C THR A 124 15.26 10.00 3.68
N LEU A 125 15.18 11.31 3.44
CA LEU A 125 16.06 11.99 2.48
C LEU A 125 17.56 11.79 2.78
N ARG A 126 17.94 11.77 4.06
CA ARG A 126 19.33 11.59 4.47
C ARG A 126 19.77 10.15 4.27
N GLU A 127 18.95 9.21 4.72
CA GLU A 127 19.24 7.77 4.70
C GLU A 127 19.22 7.18 3.28
N SER A 128 18.45 7.79 2.37
CA SER A 128 18.42 7.47 0.93
C SER A 128 19.56 8.09 0.12
N GLU A 129 20.55 8.72 0.75
CA GLU A 129 21.70 9.25 0.03
C GLU A 129 22.42 8.14 -0.74
N GLY A 130 22.73 8.41 -2.01
CA GLY A 130 23.37 7.45 -2.90
C GLY A 130 22.43 6.46 -3.59
N THR A 131 21.10 6.56 -3.39
CA THR A 131 20.11 5.86 -4.23
C THR A 131 19.55 6.75 -5.32
N SER A 132 19.18 6.16 -6.46
CA SER A 132 18.56 6.84 -7.59
C SER A 132 17.08 7.15 -7.36
N ALA A 133 16.34 6.23 -6.73
CA ALA A 133 14.89 6.33 -6.58
C ALA A 133 14.42 6.07 -5.15
N LEU A 134 13.29 6.70 -4.79
CA LEU A 134 12.53 6.41 -3.58
C LEU A 134 11.29 5.61 -3.99
N GLN A 135 11.09 4.46 -3.38
CA GLN A 135 9.89 3.64 -3.53
C GLN A 135 9.14 3.55 -2.20
N VAL A 136 7.84 3.81 -2.23
CA VAL A 136 6.98 3.69 -1.05
C VAL A 136 5.84 2.74 -1.36
N ASN A 137 5.74 1.67 -0.57
CA ASN A 137 4.69 0.66 -0.67
C ASN A 137 3.72 0.82 0.50
N PHE A 138 2.46 1.05 0.18
CA PHE A 138 1.37 1.09 1.15
C PHE A 138 0.81 -0.30 1.30
N ILE A 139 0.75 -0.77 2.54
CA ILE A 139 0.33 -2.10 2.90
C ILE A 139 -0.91 -1.98 3.78
N VAL A 140 -1.87 -2.86 3.55
CA VAL A 140 -3.00 -3.07 4.45
C VAL A 140 -2.98 -4.53 4.95
N PRO A 141 -3.40 -4.77 6.19
CA PRO A 141 -3.62 -6.13 6.66
C PRO A 141 -4.86 -6.70 5.96
N GLN A 142 -4.74 -7.92 5.43
CA GLN A 142 -5.85 -8.70 4.92
C GLN A 142 -6.05 -9.95 5.79
N ASP A 143 -7.31 -10.18 6.17
CA ASP A 143 -7.71 -11.36 6.94
C ASP A 143 -7.57 -12.64 6.11
N VAL A 144 -6.98 -13.66 6.71
CA VAL A 144 -6.89 -15.01 6.13
C VAL A 144 -7.40 -16.02 7.14
N PRO A 145 -8.41 -16.84 6.78
CA PRO A 145 -8.86 -17.93 7.65
C PRO A 145 -7.79 -19.03 7.67
N THR A 146 -7.36 -19.43 8.87
CA THR A 146 -6.46 -20.58 9.04
C THR A 146 -7.25 -21.84 9.37
N LEU A 147 -6.73 -23.01 8.96
CA LEU A 147 -7.40 -24.30 9.18
C LEU A 147 -7.55 -24.63 10.69
N ASP A 148 -6.62 -24.13 11.53
CA ASP A 148 -6.43 -24.67 12.87
C ASP A 148 -6.53 -23.60 13.99
N SER A 149 -6.49 -22.30 13.67
CA SER A 149 -6.11 -21.26 14.65
C SER A 149 -6.95 -19.96 14.61
N GLY A 150 -8.05 -19.92 13.86
CA GLY A 150 -8.87 -18.71 13.66
C GLY A 150 -8.37 -17.79 12.55
N THR A 151 -8.79 -16.52 12.55
CA THR A 151 -8.35 -15.52 11.56
C THR A 151 -6.92 -15.09 11.82
N SER A 152 -6.08 -15.09 10.78
CA SER A 152 -4.74 -14.52 10.75
C SER A 152 -4.68 -13.36 9.77
N TYR A 153 -3.53 -12.69 9.64
CA TYR A 153 -3.37 -11.52 8.76
C TYR A 153 -2.19 -11.70 7.81
N ILE A 154 -2.32 -11.13 6.61
CA ILE A 154 -1.24 -11.00 5.65
C ILE A 154 -1.11 -9.53 5.24
N GLY A 155 0.11 -9.08 4.94
CA GLY A 155 0.32 -7.76 4.37
C GLY A 155 0.07 -7.79 2.87
N VAL A 156 -0.80 -6.92 2.37
CA VAL A 156 -1.06 -6.75 0.94
C VAL A 156 -0.69 -5.35 0.51
N ILE A 157 0.15 -5.24 -0.51
CA ILE A 157 0.51 -3.96 -1.13
C ILE A 157 -0.68 -3.46 -1.95
N THR A 158 -1.26 -2.34 -1.54
CA THR A 158 -2.42 -1.70 -2.19
C THR A 158 -2.02 -0.55 -3.09
N LEU A 159 -0.87 0.06 -2.81
CA LEU A 159 -0.26 1.09 -3.62
C LEU A 159 1.26 0.90 -3.62
N ASN A 160 1.83 0.89 -4.81
CA ASN A 160 3.24 1.02 -5.08
C ASN A 160 3.48 2.39 -5.70
N SER A 161 4.42 3.14 -5.13
CA SER A 161 4.82 4.43 -5.69
C SER A 161 6.33 4.50 -5.83
N GLN A 162 6.79 5.15 -6.88
CA GLN A 162 8.22 5.33 -7.13
C GLN A 162 8.49 6.68 -7.79
N ILE A 163 9.48 7.40 -7.28
CA ILE A 163 9.91 8.70 -7.77
C ILE A 163 11.44 8.76 -7.78
N GLU A 164 12.03 9.49 -8.73
CA GLU A 164 13.46 9.80 -8.66
C GLU A 164 13.74 10.62 -7.39
N ARG A 165 14.84 10.32 -6.71
CA ARG A 165 15.19 11.01 -5.47
C ARG A 165 15.39 12.51 -5.70
N SER A 166 15.96 12.90 -6.83
CA SER A 166 16.10 14.30 -7.25
C SER A 166 14.76 15.02 -7.38
N ASP A 167 13.78 14.36 -7.99
CA ASP A 167 12.44 14.93 -8.20
C ASP A 167 11.68 15.06 -6.88
N ALA A 168 11.81 14.09 -5.98
CA ALA A 168 11.27 14.19 -4.62
C ALA A 168 11.86 15.40 -3.86
N ILE A 169 13.18 15.62 -3.95
CA ILE A 169 13.83 16.80 -3.34
C ILE A 169 13.31 18.09 -3.95
N GLN A 170 13.19 18.14 -5.28
CA GLN A 170 12.70 19.32 -5.98
C GLN A 170 11.26 19.65 -5.59
N TYR A 171 10.40 18.64 -5.50
CA TYR A 171 9.02 18.78 -5.06
C TYR A 171 8.94 19.32 -3.62
N LEU A 172 9.71 18.72 -2.69
CA LEU A 172 9.71 19.10 -1.27
C LEU A 172 10.32 20.48 -1.00
N ALA A 173 11.17 21.00 -1.90
CA ALA A 173 11.79 22.31 -1.77
C ALA A 173 10.83 23.49 -2.05
N GLY A 174 9.74 23.23 -2.78
CA GLY A 174 8.73 24.24 -3.13
C GLY A 174 7.48 24.18 -2.23
N PRO A 175 6.59 25.19 -2.35
CA PRO A 175 5.23 25.04 -1.87
C PRO A 175 4.57 23.88 -2.62
N HIS A 176 3.94 22.98 -1.89
CA HIS A 176 3.27 21.81 -2.42
C HIS A 176 1.86 21.68 -1.83
N ASN A 177 0.93 21.28 -2.68
CA ASN A 177 -0.44 20.96 -2.31
C ASN A 177 -0.92 19.73 -3.09
N LEU A 178 -2.15 19.30 -2.85
CA LEU A 178 -2.70 18.11 -3.47
C LEU A 178 -2.69 18.17 -5.01
N ASN A 179 -2.94 19.33 -5.62
CA ASN A 179 -2.88 19.44 -7.07
C ASN A 179 -1.46 19.23 -7.59
N ASP A 180 -0.45 19.83 -6.94
CA ASP A 180 0.95 19.67 -7.32
C ASP A 180 1.39 18.19 -7.17
N PHE A 181 0.89 17.51 -6.13
CA PHE A 181 1.12 16.07 -5.95
C PHE A 181 0.51 15.24 -7.08
N LEU A 182 -0.75 15.52 -7.44
CA LEU A 182 -1.44 14.83 -8.52
C LEU A 182 -0.78 15.11 -9.87
N ASP A 183 -0.23 16.31 -10.08
CA ASP A 183 0.51 16.66 -11.28
C ASP A 183 1.78 15.81 -11.44
N LEU A 184 2.46 15.41 -10.35
CA LEU A 184 3.58 14.45 -10.43
C LEU A 184 3.13 13.13 -11.05
N ILE A 185 1.93 12.65 -10.67
CA ILE A 185 1.37 11.40 -11.17
C ILE A 185 0.97 11.56 -12.64
N VAL A 186 0.22 12.62 -12.96
CA VAL A 186 -0.29 12.87 -14.32
C VAL A 186 0.84 13.07 -15.33
N ASN A 187 1.92 13.75 -14.92
CA ASN A 187 3.08 13.99 -15.78
C ASN A 187 4.05 12.80 -15.84
N GLY A 188 3.81 11.74 -15.06
CA GLY A 188 4.64 10.54 -15.02
C GLY A 188 5.96 10.69 -14.25
N THR A 189 6.12 11.76 -13.48
CA THR A 189 7.27 11.96 -12.57
C THR A 189 7.20 11.04 -11.36
N LEU A 190 5.98 10.85 -10.82
CA LEU A 190 5.69 9.88 -9.78
C LEU A 190 4.98 8.68 -10.42
N SER A 191 5.62 7.52 -10.42
CA SER A 191 4.91 6.27 -10.65
C SER A 191 3.96 6.02 -9.50
N TYR A 192 2.70 5.72 -9.83
CA TYR A 192 1.64 5.46 -8.86
C TYR A 192 0.81 4.29 -9.39
N GLU A 193 1.04 3.10 -8.84
CA GLU A 193 0.45 1.86 -9.29
C GLU A 193 -0.34 1.20 -8.15
N SER A 194 -1.58 0.81 -8.41
CA SER A 194 -2.32 -0.07 -7.51
C SER A 194 -2.24 -1.50 -8.06
N PRO A 195 -1.43 -2.40 -7.46
CA PRO A 195 -1.20 -3.73 -8.01
C PRO A 195 -2.50 -4.51 -8.11
N GLN A 196 -2.88 -4.89 -9.34
CA GLN A 196 -4.03 -5.76 -9.55
C GLN A 196 -3.65 -7.17 -9.11
N GLY A 197 -4.31 -7.71 -8.09
CA GLY A 197 -4.04 -9.08 -7.67
C GLY A 197 -3.79 -9.29 -6.18
N GLY A 198 -3.59 -8.23 -5.41
CA GLY A 198 -3.24 -8.33 -3.99
C GLY A 198 -1.81 -8.81 -3.80
N THR A 199 -0.83 -8.11 -4.41
CA THR A 199 0.60 -8.40 -4.25
C THR A 199 0.94 -8.51 -2.77
N LEU A 200 1.37 -9.69 -2.34
CA LEU A 200 1.73 -9.95 -0.96
C LEU A 200 3.04 -9.22 -0.62
N TYR A 201 3.07 -8.64 0.57
CA TYR A 201 4.29 -8.10 1.14
C TYR A 201 5.20 -9.24 1.62
N GLU A 202 6.43 -9.28 1.10
CA GLU A 202 7.49 -10.19 1.52
C GLU A 202 8.66 -9.36 2.06
N GLY A 203 8.86 -9.32 3.37
CA GLY A 203 9.96 -8.56 3.98
C GLY A 203 11.33 -9.19 3.74
N LYS A 204 12.41 -8.43 3.92
CA LYS A 204 13.79 -8.88 3.68
C LYS A 204 14.75 -8.53 4.84
N PRO A 205 15.44 -9.53 5.44
CA PRO A 205 15.35 -10.97 5.14
C PRO A 205 14.03 -11.56 5.65
N ASN A 206 13.30 -12.32 4.81
CA ASN A 206 11.98 -12.94 5.04
C ASN A 206 11.34 -12.60 6.39
N HIS A 207 10.86 -11.35 6.54
CA HIS A 207 10.07 -10.98 7.71
C HIS A 207 8.68 -11.60 7.57
N PRO A 208 8.00 -11.94 8.69
CA PRO A 208 6.74 -12.65 8.62
C PRO A 208 5.70 -11.76 7.95
N LEU A 209 4.97 -12.31 6.99
CA LEU A 209 3.57 -11.95 6.80
C LEU A 209 2.90 -12.10 8.18
N PHE A 210 2.29 -11.05 8.71
CA PHE A 210 1.85 -10.94 10.11
C PHE A 210 0.98 -12.11 10.61
N MET A 211 1.58 -13.20 11.08
CA MET A 211 0.87 -14.25 11.80
C MET A 211 0.96 -14.06 13.31
N LEU A 212 -0.10 -13.53 13.91
CA LEU A 212 -0.40 -13.78 15.32
C LEU A 212 -1.81 -14.38 15.42
N SER A 213 -1.86 -15.67 15.73
CA SER A 213 -3.04 -16.30 16.29
C SER A 213 -3.16 -15.83 17.73
N ASN A 214 -4.28 -15.17 18.07
CA ASN A 214 -4.73 -15.20 19.45
C ASN A 214 -5.30 -16.59 19.69
N ALA A 215 -4.49 -17.49 20.23
CA ALA A 215 -5.02 -18.46 21.16
C ALA A 215 -5.70 -17.63 22.27
N SER A 216 -7.01 -17.41 22.14
CA SER A 216 -7.83 -17.03 23.29
C SER A 216 -7.49 -18.05 24.38
N PRO A 217 -7.06 -17.63 25.58
CA PRO A 217 -7.06 -18.56 26.70
C PRO A 217 -8.50 -19.03 26.80
N SER A 218 -8.73 -20.30 26.49
CA SER A 218 -9.99 -20.96 26.78
C SER A 218 -10.26 -20.68 28.24
N SER A 219 -11.26 -19.84 28.52
CA SER A 219 -11.84 -19.78 29.84
C SER A 219 -12.53 -21.11 30.05
N ASP A 220 -11.74 -22.12 30.44
CA ASP A 220 -12.24 -23.29 31.14
C ASP A 220 -12.78 -22.76 32.47
N SER A 221 -14.02 -22.26 32.44
CA SER A 221 -14.86 -22.23 33.62
C SER A 221 -15.29 -23.67 33.89
N SER A 222 -14.33 -24.47 34.35
CA SER A 222 -14.59 -25.65 35.16
C SER A 222 -15.16 -25.17 36.50
N SER A 223 -16.44 -24.79 36.51
CA SER A 223 -17.19 -24.74 37.76
C SER A 223 -17.56 -26.17 38.14
N SER A 224 -16.59 -26.88 38.70
CA SER A 224 -16.84 -27.91 39.69
C SER A 224 -17.42 -27.26 40.94
N SER A 225 -18.71 -27.50 41.24
CA SER A 225 -19.17 -27.62 42.62
C SER A 225 -20.54 -28.29 42.65
N SER A 226 -20.47 -29.60 42.85
CA SER A 226 -21.43 -30.41 43.59
C SER A 226 -21.85 -29.76 44.91
N SER A 227 -23.16 -29.74 45.20
CA SER A 227 -23.83 -30.33 46.39
C SER A 227 -25.29 -29.88 46.41
#